data_AF-A0A922Z1V6-F1
#
_entry.id   AF-A0A922Z1V6-F1
#
_cell.length_a   1.000
_cell.length_b   1.000
_cell.length_c   1.000
_cell.angle_alpha   90.00
_cell.angle_beta   90.00
_cell.angle_gamma   90.00
#
_symmetry.space_group_name_H-M   'P 1'
#
loop_
_entity.id
_entity.type
_entity.pdbx_description
1 polymer ?
#
loop_
_entity_poly.entity_id
_entity_poly.type
_entity_poly.pdbx_seq_one_letter_code
_entity_poly.pdbx_strand_id
1 'polypeptide(L)'
;LFGYVTTKKAGTTFAMITLGMAELVFAMSLMFSEFFGGEAGISADRVVGDSVMGISYGPGVQVYYLIAVYTFVSVALMFAFTRTPLGRILNAVRDNPERVEFIGYNTQMVRYLAFIIAGFFAGISGGLAAIQFEIVTAEVVGPIRSGGYLLFTFLGGATFFFGPIIGGILMVLAFVLFSEITKAWLLYLGLIFLFMVMYAPGGIASLIMMNLRVAAFGRLRELWVSYLALTVTALVVMVGAGAIIEMIYHLQLSTAMGDTVRFLGVTLHALEPSNWVGALLVALTGLGLFEITRRAFMKQWSDIQTDIEKEIKRRETQ
;
A
#
# COMPACT_ATOMS: atom_id res chain seq x y z
N LEU A 1 -15.23 -5.73 21.59
CA LEU A 1 -14.52 -6.22 22.79
C LEU A 1 -13.06 -5.75 22.82
N PHE A 2 -12.19 -6.22 21.92
CA PHE A 2 -10.75 -5.88 21.93
C PHE A 2 -10.45 -4.39 21.72
N GLY A 3 -11.28 -3.70 20.94
CA GLY A 3 -11.18 -2.25 20.75
C GLY A 3 -11.16 -1.46 22.06
N TYR A 4 -11.95 -1.85 23.06
CA TYR A 4 -12.08 -1.08 24.30
C TYR A 4 -10.80 -1.10 25.15
N VAL A 5 -10.10 -2.24 25.15
CA VAL A 5 -8.84 -2.41 25.90
C VAL A 5 -7.69 -1.79 25.14
N THR A 6 -7.61 -2.02 23.81
CA THR A 6 -6.52 -1.53 22.96
C THR A 6 -6.47 0.00 22.94
N THR A 7 -7.61 0.69 22.83
CA THR A 7 -7.64 2.15 22.64
C THR A 7 -7.37 2.99 23.90
N LYS A 8 -7.13 2.34 25.06
CA LYS A 8 -6.71 3.03 26.29
C LYS A 8 -5.36 3.73 26.17
N LYS A 9 -4.50 3.25 25.28
CA LYS A 9 -3.21 3.85 24.98
C LYS A 9 -3.20 4.37 23.53
N ALA A 10 -2.28 5.27 23.23
CA ALA A 10 -2.13 5.88 21.92
C ALA A 10 -0.79 5.50 21.29
N GLY A 11 -0.64 5.78 19.99
CA GLY A 11 0.65 5.71 19.29
C GLY A 11 1.25 4.30 19.26
N THR A 12 2.54 4.20 19.56
CA THR A 12 3.31 2.95 19.48
C THR A 12 2.76 1.88 20.42
N THR A 13 2.34 2.24 21.63
CA THR A 13 1.73 1.28 22.56
C THR A 13 0.44 0.70 22.01
N PHE A 14 -0.40 1.52 21.38
CA PHE A 14 -1.61 1.03 20.70
C PHE A 14 -1.27 0.05 19.56
N ALA A 15 -0.27 0.37 18.75
CA ALA A 15 0.20 -0.49 17.67
C ALA A 15 0.74 -1.84 18.21
N MET A 16 1.53 -1.83 19.28
CA MET A 16 2.06 -3.06 19.89
C MET A 16 0.96 -3.93 20.51
N ILE A 17 -0.03 -3.33 21.18
CA ILE A 17 -1.17 -4.08 21.74
C ILE A 17 -1.98 -4.70 20.60
N THR A 18 -2.28 -3.94 19.54
CA THR A 18 -3.07 -4.45 18.40
C THR A 18 -2.33 -5.55 17.63
N LEU A 19 -1.00 -5.46 17.48
CA LEU A 19 -0.18 -6.53 16.92
C LEU A 19 -0.24 -7.79 17.79
N GLY A 20 -0.07 -7.66 19.12
CA GLY A 20 -0.20 -8.79 20.03
C GLY A 20 -1.58 -9.45 20.00
N MET A 21 -2.64 -8.65 19.84
CA MET A 21 -4.00 -9.18 19.65
C MET A 21 -4.15 -9.92 18.30
N ALA A 22 -3.51 -9.43 17.23
CA ALA A 22 -3.51 -10.11 15.94
C ALA A 22 -2.78 -11.47 16.01
N GLU A 23 -1.61 -11.51 16.65
CA GLU A 23 -0.87 -12.77 16.91
C GLU A 23 -1.68 -13.75 17.75
N LEU A 24 -2.39 -13.26 18.77
CA LEU A 24 -3.27 -14.07 19.60
C LEU A 24 -4.39 -14.69 18.76
N VAL A 25 -5.04 -13.91 17.88
CA VAL A 25 -6.09 -14.42 16.98
C VAL A 25 -5.53 -15.43 15.98
N PHE A 26 -4.34 -15.18 15.44
CA PHE A 26 -3.66 -16.11 14.55
C PHE A 26 -3.36 -17.45 15.25
N ALA A 27 -2.77 -17.42 16.45
CA ALA A 27 -2.53 -18.63 17.25
C ALA A 27 -3.84 -19.36 17.60
N MET A 28 -4.89 -18.63 17.96
CA MET A 28 -6.22 -19.20 18.20
C MET A 28 -6.77 -19.91 16.96
N SER A 29 -6.54 -19.36 15.76
CA SER A 29 -7.04 -19.97 14.52
C SER A 29 -6.42 -21.34 14.23
N LEU A 30 -5.19 -21.56 14.68
CA LEU A 30 -4.50 -22.85 14.57
C LEU A 30 -4.89 -23.82 15.70
N MET A 31 -5.11 -23.31 16.92
CA MET A 31 -5.43 -24.14 18.08
C MET A 31 -6.90 -24.62 18.12
N PHE A 32 -7.86 -23.77 17.73
CA PHE A 32 -9.29 -24.06 17.80
C PHE A 32 -9.83 -24.49 16.43
N SER A 33 -9.42 -25.68 15.99
CA SER A 33 -9.77 -26.22 14.66
C SER A 33 -11.27 -26.41 14.43
N GLU A 34 -12.07 -26.68 15.47
CA GLU A 34 -13.52 -26.82 15.33
C GLU A 34 -14.20 -25.54 14.84
N PHE A 35 -13.71 -24.37 15.26
CA PHE A 35 -14.28 -23.08 14.88
C PHE A 35 -13.58 -22.45 13.68
N PHE A 36 -12.26 -22.61 13.55
CA PHE A 36 -11.45 -21.95 12.51
C PHE A 36 -11.03 -22.87 11.35
N GLY A 37 -11.24 -24.18 11.46
CA GLY A 37 -10.76 -25.18 10.49
C GLY A 37 -9.26 -25.51 10.61
N GLY A 38 -8.53 -24.86 11.52
CA GLY A 38 -7.09 -25.09 11.72
C GLY A 38 -6.26 -24.74 10.50
N GLU A 39 -5.25 -25.57 10.17
CA GLU A 39 -4.41 -25.39 8.99
C GLU A 39 -5.15 -25.59 7.67
N ALA A 40 -6.14 -26.51 7.65
CA ALA A 40 -6.96 -26.75 6.46
C ALA A 40 -7.89 -25.57 6.15
N GLY A 41 -8.24 -24.78 7.16
CA GLY A 41 -9.18 -23.68 7.04
C GLY A 41 -10.62 -24.14 6.82
N ILE A 42 -11.47 -23.19 6.45
CA ILE A 42 -12.89 -23.42 6.18
C ILE A 42 -13.13 -23.16 4.70
N SER A 43 -13.68 -24.17 4.01
CA SER A 43 -14.16 -24.03 2.64
C SER A 43 -15.60 -23.54 2.65
N ALA A 44 -15.92 -22.64 1.74
CA ALA A 44 -17.25 -22.10 1.52
C ALA A 44 -17.65 -22.37 0.07
N ASP A 45 -18.91 -22.69 -0.16
CA ASP A 45 -19.45 -22.81 -1.51
C ASP A 45 -20.49 -21.71 -1.70
N ARG A 46 -20.21 -20.82 -2.66
CA ARG A 46 -21.00 -19.63 -2.94
C ARG A 46 -22.35 -19.94 -3.61
N VAL A 47 -22.56 -21.17 -4.08
CA VAL A 47 -23.77 -21.64 -4.77
C VAL A 47 -24.67 -22.45 -3.82
N VAL A 48 -24.27 -22.63 -2.56
CA VAL A 48 -25.07 -23.35 -1.56
C VAL A 48 -26.30 -22.52 -1.16
N GLY A 49 -27.48 -23.11 -1.37
CA GLY A 49 -28.78 -22.55 -1.01
C GLY A 49 -29.65 -22.18 -2.21
N ASP A 50 -30.85 -21.67 -1.93
CA ASP A 50 -31.75 -21.20 -2.97
C ASP A 50 -31.26 -19.87 -3.56
N SER A 51 -31.43 -19.70 -4.87
CA SER A 51 -31.05 -18.46 -5.56
C SER A 51 -31.82 -17.28 -4.97
N VAL A 52 -31.11 -16.31 -4.40
CA VAL A 52 -31.71 -15.08 -3.88
C VAL A 52 -32.05 -14.20 -5.08
N MET A 53 -33.34 -13.89 -5.27
CA MET A 53 -33.83 -13.08 -6.40
C MET A 53 -33.42 -13.63 -7.79
N GLY A 54 -33.24 -14.95 -7.91
CA GLY A 54 -32.82 -15.61 -9.17
C GLY A 54 -31.32 -15.52 -9.48
N ILE A 55 -30.50 -15.01 -8.54
CA ILE A 55 -29.04 -14.93 -8.65
C ILE A 55 -28.44 -16.13 -7.90
N SER A 56 -27.72 -16.98 -8.64
CA SER A 56 -27.09 -18.20 -8.08
C SER A 56 -25.64 -17.99 -7.65
N TYR A 57 -25.03 -16.85 -7.96
CA TYR A 57 -23.63 -16.49 -7.69
C TYR A 57 -22.59 -17.45 -8.29
N GLY A 58 -22.99 -18.48 -9.03
CA GLY A 58 -22.08 -19.37 -9.75
C GLY A 58 -21.22 -18.64 -10.80
N PRO A 59 -21.80 -17.78 -11.66
CA PRO A 59 -21.00 -16.96 -12.58
C PRO A 59 -20.18 -15.90 -11.83
N GLY A 60 -18.86 -15.89 -12.01
CA GLY A 60 -17.96 -14.94 -11.36
C GLY A 60 -18.30 -13.47 -11.62
N VAL A 61 -18.99 -13.16 -12.73
CA VAL A 61 -19.51 -11.81 -13.04
C VAL A 61 -20.54 -11.34 -12.01
N GLN A 62 -21.39 -12.23 -11.50
CA GLN A 62 -22.39 -11.88 -10.48
C GLN A 62 -21.71 -11.49 -9.17
N VAL A 63 -20.67 -12.24 -8.79
CA VAL A 63 -19.86 -11.96 -7.59
C VAL A 63 -19.07 -10.66 -7.78
N TYR A 64 -18.54 -10.41 -8.97
CA TYR A 64 -17.90 -9.13 -9.30
C TYR A 64 -18.83 -7.94 -9.07
N TYR A 65 -20.07 -7.99 -9.59
CA TYR A 65 -21.04 -6.92 -9.38
C TYR A 65 -21.44 -6.76 -7.91
N LEU A 66 -21.59 -7.87 -7.17
CA LEU A 66 -21.83 -7.84 -5.72
C LEU A 66 -20.71 -7.08 -5.00
N ILE A 67 -19.46 -7.49 -5.24
CA ILE A 67 -18.28 -6.85 -4.64
C ILE A 67 -18.23 -5.37 -5.03
N ALA A 68 -18.40 -5.05 -6.32
CA ALA A 68 -18.35 -3.67 -6.81
C ALA A 68 -19.40 -2.77 -6.14
N VAL A 69 -20.64 -3.24 -5.98
CA VAL A 69 -21.71 -2.50 -5.30
C VAL A 69 -21.34 -2.28 -3.84
N TYR A 70 -20.94 -3.32 -3.11
CA TYR A 70 -20.54 -3.18 -1.70
C TYR A 70 -19.32 -2.28 -1.52
N THR A 71 -18.34 -2.35 -2.42
CA THR A 71 -17.17 -1.46 -2.42
C THR A 71 -17.61 -0.02 -2.62
N PHE A 72 -18.44 0.28 -3.62
CA PHE A 72 -18.90 1.65 -3.88
C PHE A 72 -19.72 2.20 -2.72
N VAL A 73 -20.63 1.40 -2.16
CA VAL A 73 -21.41 1.77 -0.97
C VAL A 73 -20.49 2.01 0.23
N SER A 74 -19.51 1.14 0.47
CA SER A 74 -18.57 1.30 1.59
C SER A 74 -17.73 2.55 1.45
N VAL A 75 -17.21 2.84 0.25
CA VAL A 75 -16.46 4.06 -0.05
C VAL A 75 -17.34 5.30 0.15
N ALA A 76 -18.59 5.28 -0.34
CA ALA A 76 -19.52 6.39 -0.16
C ALA A 76 -19.85 6.63 1.31
N LEU A 77 -20.08 5.57 2.09
CA LEU A 77 -20.35 5.66 3.54
C LEU A 77 -19.13 6.16 4.32
N MET A 78 -17.92 5.66 4.02
CA MET A 78 -16.69 6.17 4.62
C MET A 78 -16.46 7.64 4.28
N PHE A 79 -16.75 8.04 3.04
CA PHE A 79 -16.62 9.42 2.61
C PHE A 79 -17.63 10.33 3.34
N ALA A 80 -18.89 9.91 3.45
CA ALA A 80 -19.91 10.61 4.21
C ALA A 80 -19.50 10.72 5.70
N PHE A 81 -18.96 9.66 6.28
CA PHE A 81 -18.47 9.63 7.65
C PHE A 81 -17.39 10.67 7.91
N THR A 82 -16.46 10.91 6.96
CA THR A 82 -15.43 11.95 7.12
C THR A 82 -15.99 13.36 7.27
N ARG A 83 -17.23 13.60 6.80
CA ARG A 83 -17.92 14.90 6.88
C ARG A 83 -18.74 15.06 8.16
N THR A 84 -18.91 14.01 8.95
CA THR A 84 -19.66 14.04 10.21
C THR A 84 -18.86 14.72 11.34
N PRO A 85 -19.53 15.16 12.43
CA PRO A 85 -18.83 15.70 13.61
C PRO A 85 -17.82 14.72 14.21
N LEU A 86 -18.15 13.42 14.21
CA LEU A 86 -17.25 12.36 14.70
C LEU A 86 -15.98 12.29 13.84
N GLY A 87 -16.11 12.35 12.50
CA GLY A 87 -14.97 12.42 11.58
C GLY A 87 -14.05 13.62 11.84
N ARG A 88 -14.62 14.80 12.15
CA ARG A 88 -13.83 16.00 12.50
C ARG A 88 -13.11 15.85 13.83
N ILE A 89 -13.78 15.27 14.83
CA ILE A 89 -13.18 15.00 16.15
C ILE A 89 -12.06 13.96 16.03
N LEU A 90 -12.16 12.97 15.13
CA LEU A 90 -11.08 12.02 14.88
C LEU A 90 -9.80 12.71 14.40
N ASN A 91 -9.91 13.66 13.49
CA ASN A 91 -8.77 14.47 13.05
C ASN A 91 -8.21 15.29 14.22
N ALA A 92 -9.06 15.87 15.06
CA ALA A 92 -8.61 16.60 16.25
C ALA A 92 -7.86 15.69 17.25
N VAL A 93 -8.35 14.46 17.49
CA VAL A 93 -7.70 13.48 18.37
C VAL A 93 -6.37 12.99 17.80
N ARG A 94 -6.26 12.91 16.46
CA ARG A 94 -5.00 12.59 15.77
C ARG A 94 -3.97 13.70 15.95
N ASP A 95 -4.39 14.96 15.80
CA ASP A 95 -3.48 16.10 15.76
C ASP A 95 -3.03 16.52 17.18
N ASN A 96 -3.94 16.57 18.15
CA ASN A 96 -3.60 16.82 19.56
C ASN A 96 -4.66 16.21 20.51
N PRO A 97 -4.43 14.99 21.05
CA PRO A 97 -5.38 14.34 21.93
C PRO A 97 -5.56 15.09 23.26
N GLU A 98 -4.51 15.69 23.80
CA GLU A 98 -4.55 16.44 25.06
C GLU A 98 -5.49 17.65 24.95
N ARG A 99 -5.42 18.37 23.83
CA ARG A 99 -6.33 19.49 23.54
C ARG A 99 -7.79 19.07 23.43
N VAL A 100 -8.05 17.88 22.91
CA VAL A 100 -9.42 17.34 22.79
C VAL A 100 -10.01 17.01 24.16
N GLU A 101 -9.18 16.53 25.10
CA GLU A 101 -9.60 16.26 26.48
C GLU A 101 -9.97 17.55 27.22
N PHE A 102 -9.23 18.65 26.99
CA PHE A 102 -9.57 19.96 27.54
C PHE A 102 -10.92 20.52 27.04
N ILE A 103 -11.38 20.10 25.86
CA ILE A 103 -12.69 20.48 25.31
C ILE A 103 -13.82 19.58 25.87
N GLY A 104 -13.48 18.58 26.69
CA GLY A 104 -14.42 17.69 27.37
C GLY A 104 -14.72 16.39 26.63
N TYR A 105 -14.01 16.09 25.53
CA TYR A 105 -14.18 14.84 24.80
C TYR A 105 -13.24 13.76 25.31
N ASN A 106 -13.75 12.54 25.50
CA ASN A 106 -12.93 11.39 25.86
C ASN A 106 -12.21 10.81 24.62
N THR A 107 -10.88 10.95 24.58
CA THR A 107 -10.04 10.48 23.45
C THR A 107 -10.11 8.97 23.24
N GLN A 108 -10.20 8.18 24.32
CA GLN A 108 -10.35 6.72 24.24
C GLN A 108 -11.65 6.34 23.56
N MET A 109 -12.77 6.99 23.89
CA MET A 109 -14.07 6.70 23.28
C MET A 109 -14.08 7.02 21.79
N VAL A 110 -13.48 8.14 21.39
CA VAL A 110 -13.33 8.51 19.98
C VAL A 110 -12.53 7.45 19.22
N ARG A 111 -11.37 7.02 19.76
CA ARG A 111 -10.57 5.93 19.17
C ARG A 111 -11.31 4.61 19.14
N TYR A 112 -12.09 4.30 20.18
CA TYR A 112 -12.87 3.07 20.27
C TYR A 112 -13.95 3.00 19.19
N LEU A 113 -14.68 4.09 18.97
CA LEU A 113 -15.67 4.19 17.89
C LEU A 113 -14.99 4.06 16.52
N ALA A 114 -13.83 4.70 16.33
CA ALA A 114 -13.06 4.54 15.09
C ALA A 114 -12.67 3.09 14.84
N PHE A 115 -12.23 2.38 15.89
CA PHE A 115 -11.85 0.98 15.81
C PHE A 115 -13.04 0.08 15.46
N ILE A 116 -14.22 0.32 16.04
CA ILE A 116 -15.44 -0.41 15.70
C ILE A 116 -15.81 -0.20 14.23
N ILE A 117 -15.80 1.05 13.76
CA ILE A 117 -16.18 1.40 12.39
C ILE A 117 -15.18 0.80 11.39
N ALA A 118 -13.87 0.88 11.68
CA ALA A 118 -12.84 0.24 10.87
C ALA A 118 -13.04 -1.29 10.81
N GLY A 119 -13.32 -1.91 11.96
CA GLY A 119 -13.63 -3.35 12.04
C GLY A 119 -14.88 -3.75 11.26
N PHE A 120 -15.92 -2.91 11.25
CA PHE A 120 -17.13 -3.14 10.46
C PHE A 120 -16.83 -3.21 8.96
N PHE A 121 -16.12 -2.21 8.42
CA PHE A 121 -15.76 -2.20 7.00
C PHE A 121 -14.73 -3.27 6.62
N ALA A 122 -13.77 -3.56 7.51
CA ALA A 122 -12.84 -4.69 7.33
C ALA A 122 -13.59 -6.02 7.33
N GLY A 123 -14.63 -6.17 8.16
CA GLY A 123 -15.51 -7.34 8.19
C GLY A 123 -16.30 -7.52 6.90
N ILE A 124 -16.85 -6.43 6.33
CA ILE A 124 -17.48 -6.47 5.00
C ILE A 124 -16.48 -6.97 3.95
N SER A 125 -15.27 -6.41 3.93
CA SER A 125 -14.22 -6.83 3.01
C SER A 125 -13.84 -8.31 3.19
N GLY A 126 -13.75 -8.79 4.43
CA GLY A 126 -13.45 -10.18 4.73
C GLY A 126 -14.56 -11.14 4.27
N GLY A 127 -15.82 -10.78 4.49
CA GLY A 127 -16.97 -11.56 4.01
C GLY A 127 -17.02 -11.66 2.50
N LEU A 128 -16.77 -10.55 1.79
CA LEU A 128 -16.67 -10.55 0.33
C LEU A 128 -15.49 -11.38 -0.17
N ALA A 129 -14.35 -11.35 0.52
CA ALA A 129 -13.19 -12.18 0.19
C ALA A 129 -13.50 -13.68 0.38
N ALA A 130 -14.22 -14.06 1.42
CA ALA A 130 -14.64 -15.45 1.64
C ALA A 130 -15.53 -15.97 0.49
N ILE A 131 -16.45 -15.15 -0.01
CA ILE A 131 -17.29 -15.47 -1.18
C ILE A 131 -16.44 -15.58 -2.45
N GLN A 132 -15.44 -14.71 -2.63
CA GLN A 132 -14.62 -14.68 -3.83
C GLN A 132 -13.66 -15.87 -3.93
N PHE A 133 -12.99 -16.21 -2.82
CA PHE A 133 -11.94 -17.22 -2.79
C PHE A 133 -12.44 -18.61 -2.38
N GLU A 134 -13.63 -18.74 -1.80
CA GLU A 134 -14.24 -20.02 -1.37
C GLU A 134 -13.42 -20.84 -0.36
N ILE A 135 -12.28 -20.33 0.10
CA ILE A 135 -11.46 -20.95 1.13
C ILE A 135 -10.81 -19.87 2.00
N VAL A 136 -10.91 -20.05 3.31
CA VAL A 136 -10.32 -19.17 4.30
C VAL A 136 -9.44 -20.00 5.24
N THR A 137 -8.13 -19.83 5.11
CA THR A 137 -7.12 -20.47 5.97
C THR A 137 -6.65 -19.53 7.08
N ALA A 138 -5.91 -20.08 8.07
CA ALA A 138 -5.33 -19.31 9.17
C ALA A 138 -4.48 -18.10 8.71
N GLU A 139 -3.87 -18.17 7.52
CA GLU A 139 -3.08 -17.07 6.96
C GLU A 139 -3.89 -15.78 6.72
N VAL A 140 -5.22 -15.88 6.60
CA VAL A 140 -6.10 -14.73 6.36
C VAL A 140 -6.11 -13.77 7.54
N VAL A 141 -5.97 -14.31 8.76
CA VAL A 141 -5.84 -13.53 10.00
C VAL A 141 -4.38 -13.32 10.40
N GLY A 142 -3.44 -13.68 9.53
CA GLY A 142 -2.01 -13.60 9.77
C GLY A 142 -1.49 -12.16 9.89
N PRO A 143 -0.50 -11.92 10.76
CA PRO A 143 0.21 -10.64 10.86
C PRO A 143 0.86 -10.21 9.55
N ILE A 144 1.41 -11.15 8.78
CA ILE A 144 2.05 -10.89 7.48
C ILE A 144 1.04 -10.30 6.49
N ARG A 145 -0.16 -10.89 6.40
CA ARG A 145 -1.23 -10.40 5.51
C ARG A 145 -1.71 -9.01 5.93
N SER A 146 -1.88 -8.80 7.24
CA SER A 146 -2.23 -7.49 7.82
C SER A 146 -1.15 -6.44 7.52
N GLY A 147 0.13 -6.80 7.66
CA GLY A 147 1.27 -5.97 7.31
C GLY A 147 1.30 -5.60 5.82
N GLY A 148 0.93 -6.54 4.94
CA GLY A 148 0.77 -6.30 3.51
C GLY A 148 -0.28 -5.22 3.21
N TYR A 149 -1.48 -5.31 3.78
CA TYR A 149 -2.50 -4.27 3.62
C TYR A 149 -2.02 -2.92 4.13
N LEU A 150 -1.36 -2.88 5.29
CA LEU A 150 -0.79 -1.65 5.84
C LEU A 150 0.27 -1.06 4.89
N LEU A 151 1.21 -1.87 4.40
CA LEU A 151 2.24 -1.45 3.45
C LEU A 151 1.62 -0.80 2.19
N PHE A 152 0.63 -1.43 1.58
CA PHE A 152 -0.01 -0.92 0.38
C PHE A 152 -0.88 0.31 0.64
N THR A 153 -1.53 0.42 1.81
CA THR A 153 -2.22 1.67 2.19
C THR A 153 -1.26 2.84 2.37
N PHE A 154 -0.07 2.61 2.95
CA PHE A 154 1.00 3.62 3.01
C PHE A 154 1.52 3.97 1.62
N LEU A 155 1.78 2.98 0.77
CA LEU A 155 2.23 3.18 -0.62
C LEU A 155 1.22 3.99 -1.43
N GLY A 156 -0.06 3.68 -1.30
CA GLY A 156 -1.13 4.45 -1.92
C GLY A 156 -1.28 5.87 -1.35
N GLY A 157 -1.04 6.06 -0.06
CA GLY A 157 -1.00 7.35 0.63
C GLY A 157 -2.07 7.49 1.72
N ALA A 158 -1.71 7.15 2.96
CA ALA A 158 -2.65 7.12 4.09
C ALA A 158 -3.22 8.50 4.50
N THR A 159 -2.62 9.60 4.04
CA THR A 159 -3.07 10.97 4.33
C THR A 159 -4.23 11.43 3.44
N PHE A 160 -4.46 10.76 2.31
CA PHE A 160 -5.52 11.07 1.35
C PHE A 160 -6.60 9.99 1.36
N PHE A 161 -7.86 10.40 1.26
CA PHE A 161 -9.00 9.48 1.31
C PHE A 161 -8.95 8.39 0.23
N PHE A 162 -8.54 8.74 -0.99
CA PHE A 162 -8.42 7.81 -2.11
C PHE A 162 -7.11 7.02 -2.13
N GLY A 163 -6.15 7.34 -1.27
CA GLY A 163 -4.85 6.68 -1.22
C GLY A 163 -4.94 5.18 -0.96
N PRO A 164 -5.69 4.71 0.05
CA PRO A 164 -5.94 3.27 0.26
C PRO A 164 -6.53 2.54 -0.95
N ILE A 165 -7.37 3.22 -1.76
CA ILE A 165 -7.94 2.64 -2.98
C ILE A 165 -6.84 2.40 -4.02
N ILE A 166 -5.98 3.40 -4.24
CA ILE A 166 -4.80 3.25 -5.10
C ILE A 166 -3.90 2.13 -4.56
N GLY A 167 -3.68 2.10 -3.24
CA GLY A 167 -2.92 1.05 -2.56
C GLY A 167 -3.44 -0.36 -2.86
N GLY A 168 -4.75 -0.58 -2.77
CA GLY A 168 -5.38 -1.86 -3.09
C GLY A 168 -5.21 -2.27 -4.56
N ILE A 169 -5.32 -1.31 -5.48
CA ILE A 169 -5.07 -1.57 -6.92
C ILE A 169 -3.60 -1.95 -7.13
N LEU A 170 -2.66 -1.21 -6.54
CA LEU A 170 -1.24 -1.51 -6.60
C LEU A 170 -0.91 -2.87 -5.99
N MET A 171 -1.60 -3.25 -4.91
CA MET A 171 -1.45 -4.55 -4.28
C MET A 171 -1.73 -5.66 -5.29
N VAL A 172 -2.91 -5.64 -5.91
CA VAL A 172 -3.30 -6.65 -6.91
C VAL A 172 -2.35 -6.64 -8.10
N LEU A 173 -2.01 -5.46 -8.63
CA LEU A 173 -1.08 -5.35 -9.76
C LEU A 173 0.32 -5.88 -9.41
N ALA A 174 0.82 -5.60 -8.22
CA ALA A 174 2.11 -6.11 -7.77
C ALA A 174 2.07 -7.64 -7.61
N PHE A 175 1.02 -8.18 -6.99
CA PHE A 175 0.85 -9.63 -6.83
C PHE A 175 0.75 -10.36 -8.16
N VAL A 176 0.06 -9.81 -9.16
CA VAL A 176 -0.13 -10.46 -10.46
C VAL A 176 1.08 -10.24 -11.36
N LEU A 177 1.51 -8.99 -11.56
CA LEU A 177 2.56 -8.67 -12.53
C LEU A 177 3.95 -9.04 -12.05
N PHE A 178 4.29 -8.74 -10.78
CA PHE A 178 5.67 -8.98 -10.33
C PHE A 178 5.94 -10.46 -10.05
N SER A 179 4.93 -11.23 -9.65
CA SER A 179 5.08 -12.67 -9.44
C SER A 179 5.35 -13.42 -10.74
N GLU A 180 4.86 -12.93 -11.89
CA GLU A 180 5.17 -13.49 -13.21
C GLU A 180 6.57 -13.13 -13.70
N ILE A 181 7.09 -11.95 -13.33
CA ILE A 181 8.37 -11.43 -13.85
C ILE A 181 9.56 -11.95 -13.03
N THR A 182 9.45 -12.04 -11.70
CA THR A 182 10.59 -12.36 -10.84
C THR A 182 10.19 -13.12 -9.57
N LYS A 183 11.05 -14.08 -9.17
CA LYS A 183 10.93 -14.77 -7.88
C LYS A 183 11.21 -13.84 -6.69
N ALA A 184 11.96 -12.76 -6.91
CA ALA A 184 12.37 -11.79 -5.88
C ALA A 184 11.36 -10.65 -5.69
N TRP A 185 10.12 -10.80 -6.16
CA TRP A 185 9.13 -9.71 -6.20
C TRP A 185 8.85 -9.05 -4.83
N LEU A 186 8.88 -9.82 -3.73
CA LEU A 186 8.75 -9.28 -2.37
C LEU A 186 9.91 -8.33 -2.00
N LEU A 187 11.12 -8.62 -2.46
CA LEU A 187 12.28 -7.74 -2.23
C LEU A 187 12.12 -6.44 -3.01
N TYR A 188 11.71 -6.51 -4.28
CA TYR A 188 11.42 -5.31 -5.07
C TYR A 188 10.31 -4.48 -4.45
N LEU A 189 9.26 -5.10 -3.92
CA LEU A 189 8.20 -4.41 -3.21
C LEU A 189 8.73 -3.69 -1.96
N GLY A 190 9.57 -4.35 -1.16
CA GLY A 190 10.22 -3.74 0.01
C GLY A 190 11.13 -2.56 -0.35
N LEU A 191 11.87 -2.66 -1.46
CA LEU A 191 12.67 -1.56 -1.97
C LEU A 191 11.80 -0.38 -2.41
N ILE A 192 10.76 -0.62 -3.22
CA ILE A 192 9.80 0.42 -3.65
C ILE A 192 9.18 1.11 -2.43
N PHE A 193 8.80 0.35 -1.41
CA PHE A 193 8.29 0.90 -0.16
C PHE A 193 9.32 1.79 0.53
N LEU A 194 10.57 1.35 0.68
CA LEU A 194 11.65 2.15 1.28
C LEU A 194 11.92 3.45 0.50
N PHE A 195 11.97 3.36 -0.84
CA PHE A 195 12.09 4.53 -1.71
C PHE A 195 10.93 5.50 -1.50
N MET A 196 9.70 5.00 -1.41
CA MET A 196 8.51 5.83 -1.18
C MET A 196 8.57 6.52 0.19
N VAL A 197 8.94 5.81 1.26
CA VAL A 197 9.09 6.42 2.60
C VAL A 197 10.18 7.50 2.62
N MET A 198 11.30 7.26 1.94
CA MET A 198 12.43 8.19 1.92
C MET A 198 12.18 9.45 1.08
N TYR A 199 11.45 9.33 -0.04
CA TYR A 199 11.33 10.42 -1.02
C TYR A 199 9.91 10.96 -1.21
N ALA A 200 8.87 10.21 -0.85
CA ALA A 200 7.48 10.60 -1.04
C ALA A 200 6.64 10.23 0.21
N PRO A 201 6.83 10.89 1.36
CA PRO A 201 6.23 10.53 2.66
C PRO A 201 4.69 10.60 2.71
N GLY A 202 4.01 10.99 1.63
CA GLY A 202 2.56 10.97 1.48
C GLY A 202 2.02 9.89 0.52
N GLY A 203 2.87 8.99 0.02
CA GLY A 203 2.51 7.95 -0.95
C GLY A 203 2.20 8.47 -2.34
N ILE A 204 1.71 7.58 -3.21
CA ILE A 204 1.38 7.91 -4.61
C ILE A 204 0.29 8.98 -4.70
N ALA A 205 -0.70 8.97 -3.80
CA ALA A 205 -1.73 10.00 -3.74
C ALA A 205 -1.16 11.42 -3.57
N SER A 206 -0.10 11.57 -2.76
CA SER A 206 0.55 12.88 -2.59
C SER A 206 1.23 13.36 -3.86
N LEU A 207 1.89 12.46 -4.60
CA LEU A 207 2.54 12.80 -5.87
C LEU A 207 1.50 13.25 -6.91
N ILE A 208 0.37 12.56 -6.98
CA ILE A 208 -0.73 12.93 -7.87
C ILE A 208 -1.26 14.32 -7.53
N MET A 209 -1.58 14.59 -6.26
CA MET A 209 -2.11 15.89 -5.83
C MET A 209 -1.13 17.04 -6.08
N MET A 210 0.14 16.79 -5.83
CA MET A 210 1.20 17.75 -6.02
C MET A 210 1.35 18.12 -7.51
N ASN A 211 1.27 17.13 -8.41
CA ASN A 211 1.32 17.34 -9.86
C ASN A 211 0.04 17.99 -10.40
N LEU A 212 -1.14 17.63 -9.87
CA LEU A 212 -2.42 18.26 -10.25
C LEU A 212 -2.42 19.76 -9.93
N ARG A 213 -1.82 20.17 -8.81
CA ARG A 213 -1.66 21.60 -8.48
C ARG A 213 -0.83 22.32 -9.53
N VAL A 214 0.31 21.77 -9.94
CA VAL A 214 1.16 22.38 -10.98
C VAL A 214 0.46 22.37 -12.36
N ALA A 215 -0.33 21.32 -12.65
CA ALA A 215 -1.14 21.21 -13.85
C ALA A 215 -2.16 22.34 -13.96
N ALA A 216 -2.86 22.64 -12.87
CA ALA A 216 -3.86 23.70 -12.81
C ALA A 216 -3.27 25.09 -13.10
N PHE A 217 -1.99 25.31 -12.82
CA PHE A 217 -1.26 26.54 -13.14
C PHE A 217 -0.53 26.49 -14.49
N GLY A 218 -0.71 25.44 -15.29
CA GLY A 218 -0.16 25.32 -16.66
C GLY A 218 1.35 25.08 -16.75
N ARG A 219 2.06 24.97 -15.62
CA ARG A 219 3.54 24.86 -15.58
C ARG A 219 4.09 23.44 -15.70
N LEU A 220 3.24 22.43 -15.95
CA LEU A 220 3.69 21.04 -16.09
C LEU A 220 4.70 20.84 -17.23
N ARG A 221 4.57 21.61 -18.32
CA ARG A 221 5.48 21.50 -19.48
C ARG A 221 6.92 21.85 -19.12
N GLU A 222 7.14 22.73 -18.15
CA GLU A 222 8.47 23.13 -17.69
C GLU A 222 9.20 21.98 -16.98
N LEU A 223 8.45 21.06 -16.38
CA LEU A 223 8.99 19.94 -15.60
C LEU A 223 9.19 18.65 -16.41
N TRP A 224 8.67 18.56 -17.64
CA TRP A 224 8.68 17.31 -18.41
C TRP A 224 10.10 16.77 -18.66
N VAL A 225 11.06 17.65 -18.97
CA VAL A 225 12.46 17.26 -19.20
C VAL A 225 13.08 16.68 -17.93
N SER A 226 12.81 17.31 -16.79
CA SER A 226 13.31 16.87 -15.49
C SER A 226 12.65 15.56 -15.04
N TYR A 227 11.36 15.36 -15.32
CA TYR A 227 10.69 14.08 -15.11
C TYR A 227 11.30 12.98 -15.97
N LEU A 228 11.51 13.23 -17.26
CA LEU A 228 12.11 12.26 -18.17
C LEU A 228 13.54 11.90 -17.72
N ALA A 229 14.35 12.88 -17.36
CA ALA A 229 15.69 12.66 -16.83
C ALA A 229 15.69 11.81 -15.55
N LEU A 230 14.75 12.07 -14.63
CA LEU A 230 14.56 11.26 -13.42
C LEU A 230 14.12 9.84 -13.72
N THR A 231 13.17 9.65 -14.64
CA THR A 231 12.70 8.31 -15.02
C THR A 231 13.81 7.50 -15.68
N VAL A 232 14.58 8.10 -16.60
CA VAL A 232 15.68 7.40 -17.27
C VAL A 232 16.77 7.00 -16.27
N THR A 233 17.19 7.93 -15.40
CA THR A 233 18.22 7.62 -14.39
C THR A 233 17.74 6.59 -13.37
N ALA A 234 16.46 6.65 -12.96
CA ALA A 234 15.87 5.63 -12.10
C ALA A 234 15.81 4.25 -12.77
N LEU A 235 15.47 4.18 -14.07
CA LEU A 235 15.48 2.91 -14.81
C LEU A 235 16.89 2.32 -14.88
N VAL A 236 17.93 3.13 -15.09
CA VAL A 236 19.32 2.66 -15.08
C VAL A 236 19.70 2.07 -13.71
N VAL A 237 19.31 2.74 -12.61
CA VAL A 237 19.50 2.21 -11.26
C VAL A 237 18.77 0.88 -11.08
N MET A 238 17.51 0.81 -11.52
CA MET A 238 16.69 -0.40 -11.41
C MET A 238 17.25 -1.57 -12.22
N VAL A 239 17.83 -1.31 -13.40
CA VAL A 239 18.50 -2.34 -14.21
C VAL A 239 19.75 -2.88 -13.50
N GLY A 240 20.61 -1.99 -12.98
CA GLY A 240 21.81 -2.40 -12.27
C GLY A 240 21.50 -3.15 -10.96
N ALA A 241 20.62 -2.58 -10.13
CA ALA A 241 20.18 -3.21 -8.89
C ALA A 241 19.42 -4.51 -9.14
N GLY A 242 18.55 -4.53 -10.15
CA GLY A 242 17.80 -5.72 -10.55
C GLY A 242 18.70 -6.86 -11.00
N ALA A 243 19.70 -6.57 -11.82
CA ALA A 243 20.70 -7.57 -12.22
C ALA A 243 21.41 -8.19 -11.01
N ILE A 244 21.82 -7.38 -10.03
CA ILE A 244 22.42 -7.87 -8.78
C ILE A 244 21.44 -8.77 -8.02
N ILE A 245 20.19 -8.31 -7.85
CA ILE A 245 19.16 -9.04 -7.12
C ILE A 245 18.86 -10.40 -7.77
N GLU A 246 18.67 -10.44 -9.08
CA GLU A 246 18.40 -11.67 -9.82
C GLU A 246 19.58 -12.65 -9.75
N MET A 247 20.82 -12.16 -9.83
CA MET A 247 22.01 -13.01 -9.66
C MET A 247 22.07 -13.60 -8.24
N ILE A 248 21.79 -12.81 -7.19
CA ILE A 248 21.72 -13.32 -5.81
C ILE A 248 20.64 -14.39 -5.67
N TYR A 249 19.42 -14.12 -6.14
CA TYR A 249 18.30 -15.04 -6.02
C TYR A 249 18.53 -16.32 -6.81
N HIS A 250 19.17 -16.25 -7.97
CA HIS A 250 19.52 -17.42 -8.76
C HIS A 250 20.51 -18.32 -8.04
N LEU A 251 21.55 -17.75 -7.41
CA LEU A 251 22.50 -18.49 -6.58
C LEU A 251 21.87 -19.12 -5.32
N GLN A 252 20.77 -18.58 -4.82
CA GLN A 252 20.09 -19.12 -3.64
C GLN A 252 19.04 -20.20 -3.99
N LEU A 253 18.31 -20.04 -5.09
CA LEU A 253 17.09 -20.81 -5.36
C LEU A 253 17.17 -21.69 -6.61
N SER A 254 18.12 -21.45 -7.52
CA SER A 254 18.13 -22.06 -8.86
C SER A 254 19.49 -22.63 -9.27
N THR A 255 20.37 -22.91 -8.31
CA THR A 255 21.68 -23.55 -8.55
C THR A 255 21.59 -24.89 -9.26
N ALA A 256 20.46 -25.59 -9.12
CA ALA A 256 20.19 -26.84 -9.83
C ALA A 256 19.81 -26.66 -11.32
N MET A 257 19.47 -25.44 -11.78
CA MET A 257 19.02 -25.14 -13.15
C MET A 257 20.11 -24.54 -14.05
N GLY A 258 21.38 -24.54 -13.61
CA GLY A 258 22.54 -24.02 -14.34
C GLY A 258 22.95 -22.61 -13.94
N ASP A 259 24.03 -22.09 -14.54
CA ASP A 259 24.71 -20.87 -14.06
C ASP A 259 24.23 -19.56 -14.72
N THR A 260 23.31 -19.67 -15.69
CA THR A 260 22.85 -18.53 -16.50
C THR A 260 21.53 -17.96 -15.99
N VAL A 261 21.52 -16.67 -15.70
CA VAL A 261 20.34 -15.86 -15.40
C VAL A 261 19.95 -15.09 -16.66
N ARG A 262 18.70 -15.23 -17.13
CA ARG A 262 18.19 -14.40 -18.23
C ARG A 262 17.47 -13.20 -17.64
N PHE A 263 18.06 -12.02 -17.72
CA PHE A 263 17.49 -10.76 -17.23
C PHE A 263 17.33 -9.76 -18.38
N LEU A 264 16.10 -9.28 -18.61
CA LEU A 264 15.77 -8.33 -19.68
C LEU A 264 16.29 -8.72 -21.07
N GLY A 265 16.31 -10.02 -21.38
CA GLY A 265 16.80 -10.56 -22.64
C GLY A 265 18.31 -10.79 -22.72
N VAL A 266 19.09 -10.36 -21.72
CA VAL A 266 20.53 -10.61 -21.60
C VAL A 266 20.79 -11.82 -20.71
N THR A 267 21.77 -12.65 -21.09
CA THR A 267 22.24 -13.77 -20.27
C THR A 267 23.39 -13.31 -19.38
N LEU A 268 23.19 -13.37 -18.07
CA LEU A 268 24.19 -13.07 -17.05
C LEU A 268 24.69 -14.38 -16.44
N HIS A 269 26.01 -14.56 -16.34
CA HIS A 269 26.60 -15.69 -15.64
C HIS A 269 26.79 -15.33 -14.17
N ALA A 270 26.03 -15.97 -13.28
CA ALA A 270 26.00 -15.62 -11.86
C ALA A 270 27.29 -15.97 -11.11
N LEU A 271 28.11 -16.89 -11.63
CA LEU A 271 29.40 -17.27 -11.06
C LEU A 271 30.55 -16.37 -11.52
N GLU A 272 30.36 -15.57 -12.57
CA GLU A 272 31.45 -14.79 -13.16
C GLU A 272 31.56 -13.42 -12.48
N PRO A 273 32.71 -13.07 -11.85
CA PRO A 273 32.86 -11.80 -11.12
C PRO A 273 32.71 -10.54 -12.00
N SER A 274 32.96 -10.65 -13.30
CA SER A 274 32.82 -9.55 -14.27
C SER A 274 31.38 -9.02 -14.35
N ASN A 275 30.39 -9.90 -14.31
CA ASN A 275 28.97 -9.54 -14.35
C ASN A 275 28.51 -8.82 -13.08
N TRP A 276 29.06 -9.22 -11.92
CA TRP A 276 28.82 -8.53 -10.65
C TRP A 276 29.39 -7.13 -10.64
N VAL A 277 30.65 -6.98 -11.08
CA VAL A 277 31.30 -5.67 -11.18
C VAL A 277 30.57 -4.77 -12.19
N GLY A 278 30.16 -5.32 -13.33
CA GLY A 278 29.38 -4.60 -14.33
C GLY A 278 28.04 -4.11 -13.79
N ALA A 279 27.26 -4.98 -13.13
CA ALA A 279 25.98 -4.62 -12.55
C ALA A 279 26.12 -3.58 -11.43
N LEU A 280 27.15 -3.70 -10.58
CA LEU A 280 27.46 -2.74 -9.53
C LEU A 280 27.87 -1.38 -10.09
N LEU A 281 28.68 -1.35 -11.15
CA LEU A 281 29.06 -0.12 -11.83
C LEU A 281 27.83 0.58 -12.42
N VAL A 282 26.95 -0.15 -13.11
CA VAL A 282 25.69 0.38 -13.66
C VAL A 282 24.80 0.93 -12.54
N ALA A 283 24.66 0.21 -11.42
CA ALA A 283 23.88 0.67 -10.28
C ALA A 283 24.46 1.96 -9.66
N LEU A 284 25.77 2.01 -9.41
CA LEU A 284 26.43 3.16 -8.79
C LEU A 284 26.44 4.40 -9.70
N THR A 285 26.71 4.21 -11.00
CA THR A 285 26.66 5.30 -11.98
C THR A 285 25.24 5.84 -12.14
N GLY A 286 24.25 4.94 -12.21
CA GLY A 286 22.84 5.29 -12.19
C GLY A 286 22.46 6.09 -10.94
N LEU A 287 22.91 5.68 -9.75
CA LEU A 287 22.62 6.35 -8.49
C LEU A 287 23.23 7.75 -8.43
N GLY A 288 24.47 7.89 -8.90
CA GLY A 288 25.13 9.19 -9.01
C GLY A 288 24.37 10.15 -9.93
N LEU A 289 23.99 9.68 -11.12
CA LEU A 289 23.20 10.47 -12.08
C LEU A 289 21.80 10.80 -11.55
N PHE A 290 21.15 9.85 -10.89
CA PHE A 290 19.84 10.04 -10.28
C PHE A 290 19.88 11.13 -9.19
N GLU A 291 20.89 11.11 -8.32
CA GLU A 291 21.00 12.12 -7.25
C GLU A 291 21.30 13.53 -7.81
N ILE A 292 22.08 13.64 -8.89
CA ILE A 292 22.33 14.92 -9.57
C ILE A 292 21.05 15.46 -10.21
N THR A 293 20.36 14.64 -11.00
CA THR A 293 19.10 15.03 -11.67
C THR A 293 18.00 15.33 -10.67
N ARG A 294 17.94 14.59 -9.55
CA ARG A 294 17.04 14.85 -8.42
C ARG A 294 17.29 16.21 -7.79
N ARG A 295 18.54 16.59 -7.50
CA ARG A 295 18.85 17.91 -6.94
C ARG A 295 18.43 19.04 -7.87
N ALA A 296 18.66 18.87 -9.18
CA ALA A 296 18.22 19.83 -10.19
C ALA A 296 16.68 19.94 -10.24
N PHE A 297 15.97 18.80 -10.24
CA PHE A 297 14.51 18.77 -10.19
C PHE A 297 13.98 19.44 -8.92
N MET A 298 14.54 19.15 -7.74
CA MET A 298 14.07 19.73 -6.47
C MET A 298 14.18 21.26 -6.47
N LYS A 299 15.25 21.81 -7.06
CA LYS A 299 15.41 23.26 -7.21
C LYS A 299 14.33 23.84 -8.12
N GLN A 300 14.19 23.30 -9.33
CA GLN A 300 13.19 23.75 -10.30
C GLN A 300 11.75 23.63 -9.73
N TRP A 301 11.48 22.55 -9.01
CA TRP A 301 10.21 22.30 -8.34
C TRP A 301 9.92 23.35 -7.27
N SER A 302 10.90 23.67 -6.43
CA SER A 302 10.79 24.71 -5.38
C SER A 302 10.53 26.09 -5.98
N ASP A 303 11.20 26.43 -7.08
CA ASP A 303 11.03 27.70 -7.77
C ASP A 303 9.60 27.83 -8.32
N ILE A 304 9.09 26.79 -8.99
CA ILE A 304 7.70 26.74 -9.50
C ILE A 304 6.67 26.85 -8.38
N GLN A 305 6.88 26.16 -7.26
CA GLN A 305 5.95 26.26 -6.12
C GLN A 305 5.93 27.68 -5.53
N THR A 306 7.10 28.31 -5.38
CA THR A 306 7.21 29.68 -4.86
C THR A 306 6.48 30.66 -5.78
N ASP A 307 6.59 30.48 -7.10
CA ASP A 307 5.88 31.30 -8.07
C ASP A 307 4.35 31.09 -8.02
N ILE A 308 3.89 29.85 -7.89
CA ILE A 308 2.47 29.54 -7.72
C ILE A 308 1.92 30.20 -6.44
N GLU A 309 2.67 30.17 -5.33
CA GLU A 309 2.25 30.82 -4.08
C GLU A 309 2.17 32.34 -4.20
N LYS A 310 3.12 32.97 -4.90
CA LYS A 310 3.07 34.41 -5.19
C LYS A 310 1.84 34.77 -6.02
N GLU A 311 1.53 33.96 -7.03
CA GLU A 311 0.35 34.17 -7.89
C GLU A 311 -0.96 34.00 -7.12
N ILE A 312 -1.06 33.01 -6.22
CA ILE A 312 -2.23 32.84 -5.33
C ILE A 312 -2.40 34.07 -4.44
N LYS A 313 -1.34 34.50 -3.75
CA LYS A 313 -1.41 35.69 -2.88
C LYS A 313 -1.80 36.96 -3.64
N ARG A 314 -1.35 37.11 -4.88
CA ARG A 314 -1.73 38.24 -5.74
C ARG A 314 -3.22 38.24 -6.10
N ARG A 315 -3.83 37.06 -6.29
CA ARG A 315 -5.26 36.93 -6.56
C ARG A 315 -6.12 37.14 -5.32
N GLU A 316 -5.60 36.85 -4.13
CA GLU A 316 -6.30 37.09 -2.86
C GLU A 316 -6.27 38.57 -2.42
N THR A 317 -5.30 39.35 -2.89
CA THR A 317 -5.18 40.79 -2.59
C THR A 317 -5.88 41.71 -3.60
N GLN A 318 -6.40 41.17 -4.71
CA GLN A 318 -7.19 41.88 -5.72
C GLN A 318 -8.68 41.66 -5.51
#